data_AF-A0A9Q3B8P8-F1
#
_entry.id   AF-A0A9Q3B8P8-F1
#
_cell.length_a   1.000
_cell.length_b   1.000
_cell.length_c   1.000
_cell.angle_alpha   90.00
_cell.angle_beta   90.00
_cell.angle_gamma   90.00
#
_symmetry.space_group_name_H-M   'P 1'
#
loop_
_entity.id
_entity.type
_entity.pdbx_description
1 polymer ?
#
loop_
_entity_poly.entity_id
_entity_poly.type
_entity_poly.pdbx_seq_one_letter_code
_entity_poly.pdbx_strand_id
1 'polypeptide(L)'
;MPLIKDLKDLWQGYHFSPTSTGPSGSFIYFSILTEIVDLVAMCRLTGFISHSVNHFCNLCTIHKAQIEEFGHQFHYTCSYQSHNSSIPKCLRPTPKQQAIFSEYGVQYSILEELLYWDATRMVNLDIMHNLILGILKDHATLKFCIPESKSKIYFRSCRKSNDTNSSDSDSMTSNSSLDQITLREARSLRRDAEKIINKSLSTPYT
;
A
#
# COMPACT_ATOMS: atom_id res chain seq x y z
N MET A 1 21.47 -9.73 13.03
CA MET A 1 21.72 -10.36 11.71
C MET A 1 22.91 -9.70 11.03
N PRO A 2 23.68 -10.42 10.19
CA PRO A 2 24.81 -9.85 9.45
C PRO A 2 24.39 -8.72 8.51
N LEU A 3 23.33 -8.91 7.70
CA LEU A 3 22.89 -7.93 6.71
C LEU A 3 22.63 -6.51 7.26
N ILE A 4 21.96 -6.39 8.41
CA ILE A 4 21.65 -5.08 9.00
C ILE A 4 22.91 -4.37 9.49
N LYS A 5 23.93 -5.12 9.93
CA LYS A 5 25.23 -4.55 10.29
C LYS A 5 25.93 -4.03 9.04
N ASP A 6 25.95 -4.83 7.97
CA ASP A 6 26.55 -4.45 6.70
C ASP A 6 25.89 -3.18 6.13
N LEU A 7 24.55 -3.07 6.20
CA LEU A 7 23.83 -1.86 5.78
C LEU A 7 24.16 -0.62 6.62
N LYS A 8 24.36 -0.78 7.93
CA LYS A 8 24.81 0.31 8.81
C LYS A 8 26.22 0.77 8.48
N ASP A 9 27.11 -0.17 8.12
CA ASP A 9 28.48 0.14 7.74
C ASP A 9 28.52 0.83 6.36
N LEU A 10 27.74 0.33 5.39
CA LEU A 10 27.63 0.94 4.07
C LEU A 10 26.96 2.33 4.08
N TRP A 11 26.13 2.63 5.09
CA TRP A 11 25.57 3.96 5.29
C TRP A 11 26.60 4.98 5.79
N GLN A 12 27.62 4.53 6.54
CA GLN A 12 28.78 5.37 6.89
C GLN A 12 29.67 5.65 5.67
N GLY A 13 29.50 4.84 4.63
CA GLY A 13 30.13 4.97 3.33
C GLY A 13 31.36 4.08 3.18
N TYR A 14 31.55 3.58 1.96
CA TYR A 14 32.63 2.65 1.64
C TYR A 14 33.56 3.27 0.59
N HIS A 15 34.86 3.21 0.87
CA HIS A 15 35.89 3.70 -0.03
C HIS A 15 36.38 2.56 -0.94
N PHE A 16 36.13 2.68 -2.24
CA PHE A 16 36.67 1.79 -3.24
C PHE A 16 38.08 2.22 -3.65
N SER A 17 38.96 1.23 -3.79
CA SER A 17 40.31 1.45 -4.30
C SER A 17 40.28 2.08 -5.70
N PRO A 18 41.29 2.89 -6.06
CA PRO A 18 41.41 3.48 -7.39
C PRO A 18 41.21 2.45 -8.51
N THR A 19 40.34 2.77 -9.44
CA THR A 19 40.10 2.00 -10.66
C THR A 19 40.73 2.73 -11.85
N SER A 20 40.92 2.04 -12.98
CA SER A 20 41.51 2.64 -14.18
C SER A 20 40.75 3.89 -14.68
N THR A 21 39.47 4.04 -14.32
CA THR A 21 38.61 5.18 -14.64
C THR A 21 38.56 6.25 -13.54
N GLY A 22 39.12 5.97 -12.36
CA GLY A 22 39.05 6.82 -11.17
C GLY A 22 40.32 6.71 -10.32
N PRO A 23 41.39 7.46 -10.65
CA PRO A 23 42.70 7.35 -9.99
C PRO A 23 42.71 7.79 -8.53
N SER A 24 41.69 8.54 -8.07
CA SER A 24 41.50 8.96 -6.68
C SER A 24 40.69 7.99 -5.83
N GLY A 25 40.21 6.87 -6.38
CA GLY A 25 39.20 6.04 -5.74
C GLY A 25 37.80 6.66 -5.82
N SER A 26 36.80 5.96 -5.27
CA SER A 26 35.42 6.44 -5.24
C SER A 26 34.77 6.11 -3.90
N PHE A 27 34.03 7.06 -3.35
CA PHE A 27 33.28 6.89 -2.12
C PHE A 27 31.81 6.68 -2.45
N ILE A 28 31.22 5.60 -1.96
CA ILE A 28 29.82 5.24 -2.25
C ILE A 28 29.08 5.03 -0.93
N TYR A 29 27.87 5.56 -0.88
CA TYR A 29 26.91 5.31 0.20
C TYR A 29 25.83 4.35 -0.30
N PHE A 30 25.41 3.44 0.57
CA PHE A 30 24.28 2.56 0.28
C PHE A 30 23.13 2.87 1.23
N SER A 31 21.92 2.97 0.69
CA SER A 31 20.70 3.06 1.47
C SER A 31 19.57 2.34 0.77
N ILE A 32 18.73 1.66 1.53
CA ILE A 32 17.43 1.18 1.04
C ILE A 32 16.53 2.41 0.90
N LEU A 33 15.90 2.59 -0.26
CA LEU A 33 15.00 3.73 -0.52
C LEU A 33 13.54 3.36 -0.33
N THR A 34 13.11 2.26 -0.95
CA THR A 34 11.76 1.74 -0.79
C THR A 34 11.73 0.24 -1.02
N GLU A 35 10.86 -0.43 -0.30
CA GLU A 35 10.52 -1.84 -0.52
C GLU A 35 9.15 -1.94 -1.19
N ILE A 36 9.02 -2.75 -2.24
CA ILE A 36 7.75 -3.07 -2.89
C ILE A 36 7.41 -4.50 -2.53
N VAL A 37 6.38 -4.69 -1.72
CA VAL A 37 6.08 -5.99 -1.11
C VAL A 37 4.58 -6.20 -0.94
N ASP A 38 4.14 -7.45 -0.93
CA ASP A 38 2.76 -7.78 -0.59
C ASP A 38 2.42 -7.35 0.86
N LEU A 39 1.13 -7.37 1.20
CA LEU A 39 0.67 -6.91 2.52
C LEU A 39 1.26 -7.71 3.68
N VAL A 40 1.48 -9.02 3.51
CA VAL A 40 1.97 -9.89 4.57
C VAL A 40 3.47 -9.64 4.82
N ALA A 41 4.25 -9.55 3.74
CA ALA A 41 5.66 -9.23 3.78
C ALA A 41 5.88 -7.79 4.31
N MET A 42 5.06 -6.84 3.88
CA MET A 42 5.06 -5.47 4.41
C MET A 42 4.91 -5.45 5.93
N CYS A 43 3.88 -6.10 6.49
CA CYS A 43 3.68 -6.18 7.94
C CYS A 43 4.92 -6.75 8.66
N ARG A 44 5.55 -7.78 8.10
CA ARG A 44 6.76 -8.39 8.69
C ARG A 44 7.97 -7.48 8.63
N LEU A 45 8.16 -6.74 7.52
CA LEU A 45 9.30 -5.85 7.32
C LEU A 45 9.20 -4.57 8.16
N THR A 46 8.01 -4.00 8.25
CA THR A 46 7.73 -2.75 8.97
C THR A 46 7.45 -2.94 10.46
N GLY A 47 7.20 -4.17 10.88
CA GLY A 47 6.71 -4.45 12.22
C GLY A 47 5.24 -4.03 12.41
N PHE A 48 4.49 -3.68 11.38
CA PHE A 48 3.03 -3.55 11.52
C PHE A 48 2.37 -4.92 11.69
N ILE A 49 1.33 -4.98 12.51
CA ILE A 49 0.54 -6.19 12.67
C ILE A 49 -0.64 -6.14 11.70
N SER A 50 -0.96 -7.29 11.12
CA SER A 50 -2.02 -7.43 10.12
C SER A 50 -3.42 -7.17 10.70
N HIS A 51 -4.47 -7.55 9.97
CA HIS A 51 -5.90 -7.39 10.27
C HIS A 51 -6.42 -7.92 11.64
N SER A 52 -5.59 -8.65 12.40
CA SER A 52 -5.97 -9.24 13.68
C SER A 52 -6.04 -8.23 14.83
N VAL A 53 -5.43 -7.05 14.68
CA VAL A 53 -5.34 -6.03 15.74
C VAL A 53 -6.27 -4.84 15.51
N ASN A 54 -6.38 -3.98 16.53
CA ASN A 54 -7.20 -2.78 16.51
C ASN A 54 -6.71 -1.74 15.50
N HIS A 55 -5.39 -1.58 15.34
CA HIS A 55 -4.78 -0.76 14.30
C HIS A 55 -4.14 -1.65 13.25
N PHE A 56 -4.86 -1.86 12.14
CA PHE A 56 -4.52 -2.86 11.12
C PHE A 56 -3.82 -2.29 9.88
N CYS A 57 -3.79 -0.97 9.73
CA CYS A 57 -3.28 -0.29 8.55
C CYS A 57 -1.92 0.34 8.86
N ASN A 58 -0.97 0.18 7.94
CA ASN A 58 0.34 0.83 8.00
C ASN A 58 0.29 2.31 7.57
N LEU A 59 -0.72 2.70 6.81
CA LEU A 59 -0.87 4.05 6.26
C LEU A 59 -1.74 4.94 7.14
N CYS A 60 -2.75 4.37 7.81
CA CYS A 60 -3.69 5.12 8.62
C CYS A 60 -3.80 4.62 10.05
N THR A 61 -4.20 5.49 10.98
CA THR A 61 -4.39 5.14 12.39
C THR A 61 -5.84 4.79 12.73
N ILE A 62 -6.67 4.46 11.72
CA ILE A 62 -8.08 4.10 11.93
C ILE A 62 -8.17 2.87 12.84
N HIS A 63 -9.05 2.95 13.84
CA HIS A 63 -9.35 1.83 14.71
C HIS A 63 -10.32 0.87 14.00
N LYS A 64 -10.18 -0.44 14.21
CA LYS A 64 -11.01 -1.48 13.58
C LYS A 64 -12.51 -1.28 13.80
N ALA A 65 -12.91 -0.75 14.95
CA ALA A 65 -14.31 -0.41 15.26
C ALA A 65 -14.88 0.72 14.37
N GLN A 66 -14.01 1.51 13.75
CA GLN A 66 -14.33 2.67 12.90
C GLN A 66 -14.01 2.39 11.43
N ILE A 67 -13.86 1.12 11.03
CA ILE A 67 -13.49 0.75 9.65
C ILE A 67 -14.52 1.20 8.60
N GLU A 68 -15.76 1.43 9.03
CA GLU A 68 -16.86 1.91 8.19
C GLU A 68 -16.92 3.44 8.10
N GLU A 69 -16.07 4.17 8.84
CA GLU A 69 -15.99 5.63 8.76
C GLU A 69 -15.20 6.03 7.50
N PHE A 70 -15.90 6.63 6.53
CA PHE A 70 -15.31 7.10 5.27
C PHE A 70 -15.31 8.63 5.18
N GLY A 71 -14.23 9.22 4.65
CA GLY A 71 -14.16 10.66 4.38
C GLY A 71 -12.77 11.27 4.62
N HIS A 72 -12.49 12.40 3.97
CA HIS A 72 -11.20 13.09 4.02
C HIS A 72 -10.80 13.55 5.43
N GLN A 73 -11.79 13.73 6.31
CA GLN A 73 -11.65 14.11 7.71
C GLN A 73 -11.11 12.99 8.62
N PHE A 74 -11.02 11.75 8.11
CA PHE A 74 -10.51 10.58 8.83
C PHE A 74 -9.13 10.11 8.33
N HIS A 75 -8.44 10.94 7.55
CA HIS A 75 -7.05 10.72 7.13
C HIS A 75 -6.09 10.94 8.30
N TYR A 76 -6.12 10.06 9.29
CA TYR A 76 -5.07 10.00 10.29
C TYR A 76 -3.89 9.27 9.66
N THR A 77 -2.92 10.00 9.13
CA THR A 77 -1.69 9.39 8.63
C THR A 77 -0.91 8.78 9.78
N CYS A 78 -0.40 7.56 9.59
CA CYS A 78 0.55 6.99 10.53
C CYS A 78 1.83 7.84 10.48
N SER A 79 2.14 8.54 11.57
CA SER A 79 3.35 9.35 11.63
C SER A 79 4.55 8.50 12.05
N TYR A 80 5.72 8.80 11.49
CA TYR A 80 6.98 8.20 11.92
C TYR A 80 7.15 8.33 13.45
N GLN A 81 6.87 9.51 14.02
CA GLN A 81 6.99 9.74 15.46
C GLN A 81 6.09 8.80 16.28
N SER A 82 4.83 8.62 15.87
CA SER A 82 3.90 7.73 16.57
C SER A 82 4.34 6.27 16.47
N HIS A 83 4.76 5.82 15.29
CA HIS A 83 5.26 4.46 15.07
C HIS A 83 6.52 4.22 15.90
N ASN A 84 7.51 5.11 15.81
CA ASN A 84 8.79 4.97 16.46
C ASN A 84 8.70 5.06 18.00
N SER A 85 7.75 5.86 18.53
CA SER A 85 7.47 5.92 19.98
C SER A 85 6.90 4.61 20.55
N SER A 86 6.31 3.77 19.71
CA SER A 86 5.72 2.48 20.10
C SER A 86 6.74 1.34 20.10
N ILE A 87 7.82 1.45 19.32
CA ILE A 87 8.85 0.40 19.18
C ILE A 87 9.56 0.06 20.50
N PRO A 88 10.05 1.04 21.32
CA PRO A 88 10.69 0.75 22.61
C PRO A 88 9.79 -0.04 23.58
N LYS A 89 8.47 0.13 23.47
CA LYS A 89 7.48 -0.60 24.29
C LYS A 89 7.37 -2.08 23.88
N CYS A 90 7.75 -2.39 22.63
CA CYS A 90 7.66 -3.70 22.01
C CYS A 90 8.94 -4.55 22.15
N LEU A 91 10.08 -3.93 22.51
CA LEU A 91 11.40 -4.57 22.62
C LEU A 91 11.55 -5.54 23.81
N ARG A 92 10.75 -5.39 24.87
CA ARG A 92 10.87 -6.24 26.05
C ARG A 92 9.91 -7.44 25.93
N PRO A 93 10.41 -8.68 25.94
CA PRO A 93 9.55 -9.85 26.03
C PRO A 93 8.87 -9.81 27.41
N THR A 94 7.57 -9.55 27.41
CA THR A 94 6.75 -9.56 28.61
C THR A 94 5.56 -10.48 28.37
N PRO A 95 5.00 -11.11 29.41
CA PRO A 95 3.76 -11.89 29.26
C PRO A 95 2.59 -11.06 28.72
N LYS A 96 2.69 -9.72 28.73
CA LYS A 96 1.71 -8.77 28.20
C LYS A 96 2.02 -8.29 26.78
N GLN A 97 3.03 -8.84 26.11
CA GLN A 97 3.48 -8.36 24.81
C GLN A 97 2.39 -8.46 23.73
N GLN A 98 1.57 -9.52 23.75
CA GLN A 98 0.40 -9.64 22.86
C GLN A 98 -0.66 -8.54 23.09
N ALA A 99 -0.84 -8.10 24.33
CA ALA A 99 -1.76 -7.00 24.65
C ALA A 99 -1.23 -5.66 24.10
N ILE A 100 0.07 -5.41 24.25
CA ILE A 100 0.76 -4.23 23.70
C ILE A 100 0.66 -4.23 22.16
N PHE A 101 0.91 -5.38 21.55
CA PHE A 101 0.76 -5.58 20.11
C PHE A 101 -0.68 -5.33 19.62
N SER A 102 -1.68 -5.79 20.37
CA SER A 102 -3.09 -5.53 20.06
C SER A 102 -3.49 -4.07 20.23
N GLU A 103 -2.90 -3.38 21.20
CA GLU A 103 -3.20 -1.98 21.51
C GLU A 103 -2.56 -1.03 20.50
N TYR A 104 -1.26 -1.17 20.21
CA TYR A 104 -0.51 -0.27 19.34
C TYR A 104 -0.49 -0.71 17.87
N GLY A 105 -0.75 -1.98 17.58
CA GLY A 105 -0.70 -2.54 16.22
C GLY A 105 0.70 -2.66 15.64
N VAL A 106 1.74 -2.54 16.46
CA VAL A 106 3.15 -2.56 16.06
C VAL A 106 3.92 -3.59 16.88
N GLN A 107 4.91 -4.21 16.25
CA GLN A 107 5.91 -5.11 16.82
C GLN A 107 7.31 -4.65 16.38
N TYR A 108 8.34 -5.17 17.04
CA TYR A 108 9.73 -4.86 16.68
C TYR A 108 10.08 -5.46 15.30
N SER A 109 10.68 -4.64 14.43
CA SER A 109 11.35 -5.08 13.21
C SER A 109 12.83 -4.72 13.26
N ILE A 110 13.67 -5.55 12.66
CA ILE A 110 15.12 -5.35 12.61
C ILE A 110 15.53 -4.18 11.71
N LEU A 111 14.68 -3.78 10.77
CA LEU A 111 14.93 -2.62 9.89
C LEU A 111 14.85 -1.29 10.64
N GLU A 112 14.14 -1.25 11.76
CA GLU A 112 14.03 -0.07 12.64
C GLU A 112 15.36 0.26 13.33
N GLU A 113 16.36 -0.61 13.23
CA GLU A 113 17.71 -0.29 13.68
C GLU A 113 18.48 0.62 12.72
N LEU A 114 17.99 0.83 11.49
CA LEU A 114 18.62 1.68 10.48
C LEU A 114 18.19 3.14 10.68
N LEU A 115 19.16 4.06 10.81
CA LEU A 115 18.90 5.47 11.12
C LEU A 115 18.09 6.22 10.05
N TYR A 116 18.16 5.76 8.79
CA TYR A 116 17.49 6.36 7.65
C TYR A 116 16.14 5.71 7.34
N TRP A 117 15.76 4.64 8.05
CA TRP A 117 14.57 3.86 7.74
C TRP A 117 13.31 4.48 8.35
N ASP A 118 12.25 4.57 7.55
CA ASP A 118 10.93 5.02 7.93
C ASP A 118 9.88 4.06 7.35
N ALA A 119 9.40 3.14 8.19
CA ALA A 119 8.39 2.15 7.83
C ALA A 119 7.06 2.75 7.32
N THR A 120 6.76 4.01 7.67
CA THR A 120 5.52 4.68 7.24
C THR A 120 5.61 5.23 5.81
N ARG A 121 6.83 5.41 5.27
CA ARG A 121 7.05 6.07 3.97
C ARG A 121 7.86 5.24 2.98
N MET A 122 8.70 4.33 3.47
CA MET A 122 9.66 3.57 2.65
C MET A 122 9.14 2.17 2.27
N VAL A 123 7.85 1.91 2.47
CA VAL A 123 7.23 0.65 2.07
C VAL A 123 6.01 0.89 1.21
N ASN A 124 6.02 0.29 0.03
CA ASN A 124 4.96 0.35 -0.96
C ASN A 124 4.30 -1.01 -1.10
N LEU A 125 2.97 -1.02 -1.10
CA LEU A 125 2.20 -2.23 -1.33
C LEU A 125 2.37 -2.68 -2.79
N ASP A 126 2.65 -3.96 -3.00
CA ASP A 126 2.72 -4.54 -4.35
C ASP A 126 1.33 -4.60 -4.99
N ILE A 127 1.04 -3.55 -5.78
CA ILE A 127 -0.23 -3.42 -6.52
C ILE A 127 -0.35 -4.52 -7.58
N MET A 128 0.76 -4.97 -8.18
CA MET A 128 0.70 -5.98 -9.24
C MET A 128 0.20 -7.31 -8.70
N HIS A 129 0.71 -7.74 -7.54
CA HIS A 129 0.23 -8.96 -6.89
C HIS A 129 -1.27 -8.87 -6.55
N ASN A 130 -1.70 -7.74 -5.96
CA ASN A 130 -3.12 -7.52 -5.63
C ASN A 130 -4.02 -7.44 -6.87
N LEU A 131 -3.51 -6.95 -7.99
CA LEU A 131 -4.21 -6.93 -9.26
C LEU A 131 -4.36 -8.35 -9.85
N ILE A 132 -3.27 -9.13 -9.86
CA ILE A 132 -3.26 -10.50 -10.41
C ILE A 132 -4.16 -11.44 -9.59
N LEU A 133 -4.17 -11.29 -8.26
CA LEU A 133 -5.06 -12.06 -7.39
C LEU A 133 -6.54 -11.65 -7.52
N GLY A 134 -6.86 -10.57 -8.23
CA GLY A 134 -8.22 -10.05 -8.34
C GLY A 134 -8.69 -9.26 -7.11
N ILE A 135 -7.87 -9.10 -6.07
CA ILE A 135 -8.21 -8.37 -4.84
C ILE A 135 -8.65 -6.95 -5.16
N LEU A 136 -7.94 -6.25 -6.07
CA LEU A 136 -8.31 -4.89 -6.45
C LEU A 136 -9.68 -4.85 -7.15
N LYS A 137 -9.98 -5.85 -7.97
CA LYS A 137 -11.26 -5.98 -8.66
C LYS A 137 -12.40 -6.25 -7.67
N ASP A 138 -12.18 -7.17 -6.74
CA ASP A 138 -13.15 -7.53 -5.71
C ASP A 138 -13.42 -6.35 -4.78
N HIS A 139 -12.39 -5.61 -4.37
CA HIS A 139 -12.57 -4.38 -3.59
C HIS A 139 -13.33 -3.30 -4.37
N ALA A 140 -12.98 -3.07 -5.64
CA ALA A 140 -13.67 -2.09 -6.47
C ALA A 140 -15.16 -2.42 -6.63
N THR A 141 -15.49 -3.68 -6.86
CA THR A 141 -16.87 -4.13 -7.13
C THR A 141 -17.69 -4.33 -5.85
N LEU A 142 -17.15 -5.01 -4.84
CA LEU A 142 -17.89 -5.39 -3.62
C LEU A 142 -17.88 -4.31 -2.54
N LYS A 143 -16.80 -3.52 -2.44
CA LYS A 143 -16.66 -2.51 -1.37
C LYS A 143 -16.96 -1.11 -1.87
N PHE A 144 -16.45 -0.76 -3.04
CA PHE A 144 -16.69 0.57 -3.62
C PHE A 144 -17.89 0.61 -4.55
N CYS A 145 -18.55 -0.54 -4.78
CA CYS A 145 -19.71 -0.64 -5.66
C CYS A 145 -19.47 -0.01 -7.04
N ILE A 146 -18.21 -0.02 -7.52
CA ILE A 146 -17.85 0.49 -8.83
C ILE A 146 -18.36 -0.57 -9.82
N PRO A 147 -19.38 -0.24 -10.63
CA PRO A 147 -19.94 -1.21 -11.55
C PRO A 147 -18.84 -1.62 -12.54
N GLU A 148 -18.76 -2.91 -12.83
CA GLU A 148 -17.99 -3.35 -13.99
C GLU A 148 -18.63 -2.66 -15.21
N SER A 149 -17.91 -1.69 -15.78
CA SER A 149 -18.28 -1.23 -17.10
C SER A 149 -18.35 -2.46 -18.01
N LYS A 150 -19.35 -2.53 -18.90
CA LYS A 150 -19.41 -3.53 -19.96
C LYS A 150 -18.25 -3.30 -20.93
N SER A 151 -17.01 -3.44 -20.48
CA SER A 151 -15.80 -3.45 -21.30
C SER A 151 -15.73 -4.82 -21.98
N LYS A 152 -16.65 -5.02 -22.92
CA LYS A 152 -16.30 -5.87 -24.06
C LYS A 152 -15.03 -5.24 -24.66
N ILE A 153 -14.01 -6.06 -24.92
CA ILE A 153 -12.73 -5.71 -25.58
C ILE A 153 -11.74 -5.13 -24.53
N TYR A 154 -10.82 -5.87 -23.90
CA TYR A 154 -9.49 -6.20 -24.43
C TYR A 154 -8.77 -7.37 -23.72
N PHE A 155 -9.32 -7.98 -22.67
CA PHE A 155 -8.62 -9.06 -21.92
C PHE A 155 -8.74 -10.48 -22.51
N ARG A 156 -9.38 -10.64 -23.68
CA ARG A 156 -9.67 -11.96 -24.26
C ARG A 156 -8.63 -12.48 -25.28
N SER A 157 -7.43 -11.87 -25.38
CA SER A 157 -6.42 -12.28 -26.36
C SER A 157 -5.34 -13.26 -25.86
N CYS A 158 -5.39 -13.72 -24.60
CA CYS A 158 -4.45 -14.75 -24.11
C CYS A 158 -5.19 -15.92 -23.43
N ARG A 159 -6.19 -16.47 -24.11
CA ARG A 159 -6.64 -17.86 -23.91
C ARG A 159 -7.62 -18.24 -25.02
N LYS A 160 -7.07 -18.74 -26.13
CA LYS A 160 -7.72 -19.69 -27.03
C LYS A 160 -6.64 -20.39 -27.86
N SER A 161 -5.89 -21.26 -27.20
CA SER A 161 -5.56 -22.54 -27.81
C SER A 161 -6.69 -23.51 -27.43
N ASN A 162 -7.30 -24.06 -28.48
CA ASN A 162 -8.04 -25.30 -28.57
C ASN A 162 -9.51 -25.37 -28.09
N ASP A 163 -10.27 -25.99 -29.00
CA ASP A 163 -11.50 -26.79 -28.84
C ASP A 163 -12.88 -26.15 -29.11
N THR A 164 -13.26 -26.32 -30.39
CA THR A 164 -14.48 -26.95 -30.93
C THR A 164 -15.88 -26.58 -30.41
N ASN A 165 -16.70 -26.09 -31.35
CA ASN A 165 -18.14 -26.36 -31.59
C ASN A 165 -19.10 -26.40 -30.38
N SER A 166 -20.02 -25.43 -30.31
CA SER A 166 -21.46 -25.68 -30.10
C SER A 166 -22.25 -24.36 -30.12
N SER A 167 -23.40 -24.43 -30.75
CA SER A 167 -24.38 -23.40 -31.11
C SER A 167 -25.28 -22.93 -29.95
N ASP A 168 -26.02 -21.85 -30.24
CA ASP A 168 -27.38 -21.50 -29.79
C ASP A 168 -27.61 -20.56 -28.58
N SER A 169 -28.12 -19.36 -28.93
CA SER A 169 -29.42 -18.76 -28.54
C SER A 169 -29.81 -18.66 -27.05
N ASP A 170 -29.90 -17.44 -26.49
CA ASP A 170 -31.11 -16.61 -26.47
C ASP A 170 -31.11 -15.53 -25.38
N SER A 171 -31.81 -14.44 -25.68
CA SER A 171 -32.06 -13.23 -24.90
C SER A 171 -32.67 -13.46 -23.52
N MET A 172 -32.47 -12.52 -22.58
CA MET A 172 -33.57 -11.74 -21.98
C MET A 172 -33.02 -10.56 -21.16
N THR A 173 -33.37 -9.36 -21.59
CA THR A 173 -33.26 -8.11 -20.83
C THR A 173 -34.30 -8.09 -19.73
N SER A 174 -33.86 -8.06 -18.47
CA SER A 174 -34.68 -7.65 -17.33
C SER A 174 -34.15 -6.30 -16.81
N ASN A 175 -34.98 -5.27 -17.00
CA ASN A 175 -34.77 -3.93 -16.45
C ASN A 175 -34.94 -3.98 -14.93
N SER A 176 -33.87 -3.70 -14.19
CA SER A 176 -33.92 -3.31 -12.78
C SER A 176 -33.43 -1.89 -12.68
N SER A 177 -34.38 -1.00 -12.43
CA SER A 177 -34.23 0.41 -12.10
C SER A 177 -33.30 0.59 -10.88
N LEU A 178 -32.03 0.91 -11.12
CA LEU A 178 -31.14 1.56 -10.17
C LEU A 178 -30.23 2.49 -10.97
N ASP A 179 -30.16 3.75 -10.52
CA ASP A 179 -29.61 4.92 -11.21
C ASP A 179 -28.25 4.67 -11.87
N GLN A 180 -28.27 4.47 -13.19
CA GLN A 180 -27.06 4.49 -13.99
C GLN A 180 -26.68 5.94 -14.25
N ILE A 181 -25.66 6.43 -13.55
CA ILE A 181 -25.01 7.70 -13.88
C ILE A 181 -24.62 7.67 -15.35
N THR A 182 -25.15 8.61 -16.13
CA THR A 182 -24.84 8.71 -17.55
C THR A 182 -23.36 9.07 -17.74
N LEU A 183 -22.76 8.66 -18.88
CA LEU A 183 -21.37 9.01 -19.21
C LEU A 183 -21.10 10.53 -19.16
N ARG A 184 -22.14 11.36 -19.36
CA ARG A 184 -22.03 12.83 -19.25
C ARG A 184 -21.93 13.29 -17.80
N GLU A 185 -22.75 12.73 -16.92
CA GLU A 185 -22.71 13.04 -15.48
C GLU A 185 -21.39 12.59 -14.85
N ALA A 186 -20.91 11.40 -15.19
CA ALA A 186 -19.60 10.91 -14.73
C ALA A 186 -18.45 11.84 -15.16
N ARG A 187 -18.49 12.40 -16.37
CA ARG A 187 -17.51 13.40 -16.86
C ARG A 187 -17.67 14.75 -16.14
N SER A 188 -18.86 15.11 -15.70
CA SER A 188 -19.06 16.32 -14.91
C SER A 188 -18.45 16.16 -13.53
N LEU A 189 -18.79 15.06 -12.84
CA LEU A 189 -18.26 14.73 -11.51
C LEU A 189 -16.73 14.66 -11.50
N ARG A 190 -16.12 14.09 -12.56
CA ARG A 190 -14.65 14.06 -12.70
C ARG A 190 -14.04 15.45 -12.80
N ARG A 191 -14.64 16.35 -13.62
CA ARG A 191 -14.18 17.74 -13.74
C ARG A 191 -14.35 18.50 -12.42
N ASP A 192 -15.41 18.23 -11.68
CA ASP A 192 -15.67 18.89 -10.41
C ASP A 192 -14.72 18.38 -9.31
N ALA A 193 -14.40 17.09 -9.30
CA ALA A 193 -13.35 16.52 -8.45
C ALA A 193 -11.97 17.11 -8.75
N GLU A 194 -11.59 17.24 -10.03
CA GLU A 194 -10.33 17.88 -10.45
C GLU A 194 -10.23 19.33 -9.98
N LYS A 195 -11.33 20.10 -10.03
CA LYS A 195 -11.37 21.46 -9.48
C LYS A 195 -11.18 21.48 -7.97
N ILE A 196 -11.78 20.54 -7.24
CA ILE A 196 -11.62 20.42 -5.78
C ILE A 196 -10.17 20.11 -5.42
N ILE A 197 -9.55 19.16 -6.11
CA ILE A 197 -8.14 18.80 -5.91
C ILE A 197 -7.23 19.99 -6.18
N ASN A 198 -7.41 20.68 -7.33
CA ASN A 198 -6.61 21.86 -7.66
C ASN A 198 -6.81 23.03 -6.69
N LYS A 199 -8.02 23.16 -6.12
CA LYS A 199 -8.30 24.14 -5.07
C LYS A 199 -7.59 23.79 -3.75
N SER A 200 -7.54 22.51 -3.38
CA SER A 200 -6.83 22.05 -2.18
C SER A 200 -5.30 22.18 -2.28
N LEU A 201 -4.75 22.13 -3.50
CA LEU A 201 -3.31 22.33 -3.76
C LEU A 201 -2.90 23.81 -3.80
N SER A 202 -3.85 24.72 -4.03
CA SER A 202 -3.60 26.17 -4.14
C SER A 202 -3.85 26.94 -2.85
N THR A 203 -4.40 26.30 -1.81
CA THR A 203 -4.43 26.87 -0.46
C THR A 203 -3.08 26.67 0.23
N PRO A 204 -2.30 27.72 0.51
CA PRO A 204 -1.08 27.59 1.29
C PRO A 204 -1.44 27.10 2.70
N TYR A 205 -0.68 26.12 3.19
CA TYR A 205 -0.70 25.74 4.60
C TYR A 205 -0.25 26.96 5.43
N THR A 206 -1.21 27.66 6.03
CA THR A 206 -0.99 28.60 7.15
C THR A 206 -0.86 27.84 8.45
#